data_AF-A0A5C7PA68-F1
#
_entry.id   AF-A0A5C7PA68-F1
#
_cell.length_a   1.000
_cell.length_b   1.000
_cell.length_c   1.000
_cell.angle_alpha   90.00
_cell.angle_beta   90.00
_cell.angle_gamma   90.00
#
_symmetry.space_group_name_H-M   'P 1'
#
loop_
_entity.id
_entity.type
_entity.pdbx_description
1 polymer ?
#
loop_
_entity_poly.entity_id
_entity_poly.type
_entity_poly.pdbx_seq_one_letter_code
_entity_poly.pdbx_strand_id
1 'polypeptide(L)' 'MRTTYTPAPDVEAEIRRLRKELGIGVSEAINLLARRGMAAGSTPSQGFRQRSTSMGAKIPVADIGAVLEQLDHE' A
#
# COMPACT_ATOMS: atom_id res chain seq x y z
N MET A 1 18.41 21.44 0.06
CA MET A 1 19.05 20.92 1.29
C MET A 1 20.09 19.89 0.91
N ARG A 2 21.22 19.79 1.63
CA ARG A 2 22.27 18.79 1.38
C ARG A 2 22.21 17.75 2.50
N THR A 3 22.07 16.48 2.12
CA THR A 3 22.01 15.34 3.03
C THR A 3 22.96 14.26 2.53
N THR A 4 23.71 13.66 3.45
CA THR A 4 24.56 12.51 3.15
C THR A 4 23.82 11.26 3.59
N TYR A 5 23.69 10.29 2.69
CA TYR A 5 23.10 8.99 2.98
C TYR A 5 23.74 7.93 2.09
N THR A 6 23.66 6.67 2.49
CA THR A 6 24.13 5.54 1.70
C THR A 6 22.92 4.84 1.06
N PRO A 7 22.76 4.87 -0.27
CA PRO A 7 21.67 4.15 -0.93
C PRO A 7 21.84 2.64 -0.79
N ALA A 8 20.72 1.91 -0.75
CA ALA A 8 20.74 0.47 -0.88
C ALA A 8 21.28 0.04 -2.26
N PRO A 9 21.83 -1.18 -2.41
CA PRO A 9 22.50 -1.59 -3.66
C PRO A 9 21.61 -1.54 -4.91
N ASP A 10 20.32 -1.84 -4.76
CA ASP A 10 19.30 -1.75 -5.81
C ASP A 10 19.04 -0.30 -6.23
N VAL A 11 18.94 0.62 -5.27
CA VAL A 11 18.77 2.06 -5.52
C VAL A 11 20.01 2.63 -6.20
N GLU A 12 21.22 2.21 -5.81
CA GLU A 12 22.45 2.64 -6.47
C GLU A 12 22.51 2.18 -7.94
N ALA A 13 22.12 0.93 -8.21
CA ALA A 13 22.05 0.41 -9.57
C ALA A 13 21.07 1.20 -10.45
N GLU A 14 19.90 1.55 -9.92
CA GLU A 14 18.90 2.35 -10.63
C GLU A 14 19.38 3.79 -10.87
N ILE A 15 20.04 4.42 -9.89
CA ILE A 15 20.69 5.73 -10.08
C ILE A 15 21.70 5.65 -11.22
N ARG A 16 22.58 4.64 -11.27
CA ARG A 16 23.55 4.48 -12.37
C ARG A 16 22.85 4.32 -13.71
N ARG A 17 21.77 3.53 -13.77
CA ARG A 17 20.97 3.35 -14.99
C ARG A 17 20.41 4.68 -15.50
N LEU A 18 19.73 5.44 -14.63
CA LEU A 18 19.15 6.74 -14.99
C LEU A 18 20.20 7.75 -15.45
N ARG A 19 21.36 7.77 -14.80
CA ARG A 19 22.48 8.62 -15.22
C ARG A 19 22.99 8.27 -16.61
N LYS A 20 23.06 6.97 -16.95
CA LYS A 20 23.50 6.51 -18.27
C LYS A 20 22.46 6.82 -19.35
N GLU A 21 21.18 6.62 -19.06
CA GLU A 21 20.10 6.78 -20.03
C GLU A 21 19.71 8.24 -20.27
N LEU A 22 19.71 9.06 -19.23
CA LEU A 22 19.21 10.43 -19.27
C LEU A 22 20.30 11.50 -19.18
N GLY A 23 21.56 11.11 -18.90
CA GLY A 23 22.68 12.05 -18.77
C GLY A 23 22.60 12.97 -17.53
N ILE A 24 21.74 12.64 -16.56
CA ILE A 24 21.45 13.49 -15.40
C ILE A 24 22.45 13.31 -14.25
N GLY A 25 22.46 14.27 -13.32
CA GLY A 25 23.26 14.21 -12.10
C GLY A 25 22.69 13.25 -11.05
N VAL A 26 23.50 12.89 -10.03
CA VAL A 26 23.08 11.99 -8.93
C VAL A 26 21.90 12.57 -8.16
N SER A 27 21.96 13.84 -7.74
CA SER A 27 20.87 14.48 -7.00
C SER A 27 19.59 14.59 -7.82
N GLU A 28 19.70 14.74 -9.14
CA GLU A 28 18.56 14.80 -10.05
C GLU A 28 17.90 13.42 -10.20
N ALA A 29 18.70 12.36 -10.36
CA ALA A 29 18.21 10.98 -10.40
C ALA A 29 17.46 10.61 -9.10
N ILE A 30 17.99 11.02 -7.94
CA ILE A 30 17.35 10.79 -6.63
C ILE A 30 16.01 11.51 -6.54
N ASN A 31 15.96 12.79 -6.93
CA ASN A 31 14.72 13.56 -6.93
C ASN A 31 13.68 12.95 -7.88
N LEU A 32 14.10 12.46 -9.04
CA LEU A 32 13.22 11.77 -9.99
C LEU A 32 12.62 10.50 -9.37
N LEU A 33 13.44 9.65 -8.75
CA LEU A 33 12.99 8.44 -8.07
C LEU A 33 12.03 8.75 -6.91
N ALA A 34 12.37 9.74 -6.08
CA ALA A 34 11.52 10.17 -4.96
C ALA A 34 10.14 10.64 -5.46
N ARG A 35 10.10 11.45 -6.52
CA ARG A 35 8.83 11.92 -7.13
C ARG A 35 8.01 10.76 -7.69
N ARG A 36 8.65 9.80 -8.37
CA ARG A 36 7.97 8.59 -8.87
C ARG A 36 7.36 7.78 -7.74
N GLY A 37 8.09 7.59 -6.63
CA GLY A 37 7.60 6.89 -5.45
C GLY A 37 6.40 7.59 -4.80
N MET A 38 6.45 8.91 -4.65
CA MET A 38 5.32 9.69 -4.11
C MET A 38 4.09 9.63 -5.02
N ALA A 39 4.28 9.66 -6.35
CA ALA A 39 3.19 9.53 -7.32
C ALA A 39 2.55 8.13 -7.29
N ALA A 40 3.33 7.07 -7.09
CA ALA A 40 2.81 5.71 -7.02
C ALA A 40 1.79 5.52 -5.87
N GLY A 41 2.05 6.14 -4.72
CA GLY A 41 1.13 6.18 -3.57
C GLY A 41 -0.11 7.06 -3.77
N SER A 42 -0.16 7.84 -4.85
CA SER A 42 -1.31 8.70 -5.20
C SER A 42 -2.36 7.98 -6.03
N THR A 43 -2.10 6.74 -6.45
CA THR A 43 -3.15 5.89 -7.02
C THR A 43 -4.16 5.66 -5.91
N PRO A 44 -5.44 6.06 -6.05
CA PRO A 44 -6.44 5.68 -5.07
C PRO A 44 -6.38 4.17 -4.97
N SER A 45 -5.97 3.63 -3.82
CA SER A 45 -6.22 2.21 -3.58
C SER A 45 -7.71 2.04 -3.82
N GLN A 46 -8.09 1.03 -4.62
CA GLN A 46 -9.50 0.70 -4.77
C GLN A 46 -10.02 0.52 -3.35
N GLY A 47 -10.74 1.52 -2.84
CA GLY A 47 -11.09 1.59 -1.43
C GLY A 47 -11.75 0.28 -1.05
N PHE A 48 -11.50 -0.22 0.15
CA PHE A 48 -12.08 -1.48 0.59
C PHE A 48 -13.60 -1.43 0.36
N ARG A 49 -14.08 -2.29 -0.55
CA ARG A 49 -15.50 -2.49 -0.81
C ARG A 49 -15.86 -3.83 -0.20
N GLN A 50 -16.54 -3.80 0.94
CA GLN A 50 -17.11 -5.00 1.54
C GLN A 50 -18.07 -5.63 0.53
N ARG A 51 -17.70 -6.81 0.02
CA ARG A 51 -18.59 -7.63 -0.81
C ARG A 51 -19.36 -8.54 0.14
N SER A 52 -20.49 -8.09 0.64
CA SER A 52 -21.41 -8.96 1.37
C SER A 52 -22.29 -9.72 0.37
N THR A 53 -22.61 -10.96 0.70
CA THR A 53 -23.66 -11.74 0.07
C THR A 53 -24.71 -12.07 1.10
N SER A 54 -25.97 -12.26 0.67
CA SER A 54 -27.02 -12.71 1.58
C SER A 54 -26.68 -14.13 2.05
N MET A 55 -26.44 -14.29 3.35
CA MET A 55 -26.18 -15.62 3.95
C MET A 55 -27.47 -16.39 4.27
N GLY A 56 -28.63 -15.89 3.83
CA GLY A 56 -29.94 -16.56 4.02
C GLY A 56 -30.48 -16.53 5.45
N ALA A 57 -29.62 -16.35 6.46
CA ALA A 57 -30.00 -16.23 7.86
C ALA A 57 -30.13 -14.77 8.28
N LYS A 58 -31.30 -14.39 8.83
CA LYS A 58 -31.49 -13.13 9.55
C LYS A 58 -31.58 -13.47 11.03
N ILE A 59 -30.54 -13.11 11.77
CA ILE A 59 -30.51 -13.34 13.22
C ILE A 59 -31.21 -12.16 13.90
N PRO A 60 -32.24 -12.39 14.74
CA PRO A 60 -32.86 -11.32 15.51
C PRO A 60 -31.87 -10.81 16.57
N VAL A 61 -31.41 -9.58 16.41
CA VAL A 61 -30.41 -8.93 17.30
C VAL A 61 -31.02 -8.39 18.61
N ALA A 62 -32.27 -8.77 18.90
CA ALA A 62 -32.98 -8.34 20.10
C ALA A 62 -32.36 -8.95 21.37
N ASP A 63 -31.76 -10.13 21.24
CA ASP A 63 -30.98 -10.78 22.30
C ASP A 63 -29.74 -11.44 21.68
N ILE A 64 -28.61 -10.77 21.79
CA ILE A 64 -27.32 -11.24 21.27
C ILE A 64 -26.81 -12.43 22.10
N GLY A 65 -27.16 -12.51 23.38
CA GLY A 65 -26.68 -13.58 24.27
C GLY A 65 -27.20 -14.95 23.86
N ALA A 66 -28.51 -15.06 23.66
CA ALA A 66 -29.15 -16.30 23.21
C ALA A 66 -28.63 -16.78 21.83
N VAL A 67 -28.31 -15.84 20.95
CA VAL A 67 -27.74 -16.14 19.62
C VAL A 67 -26.34 -16.72 19.74
N LEU A 68 -25.49 -16.13 20.58
CA LEU A 68 -24.11 -16.59 20.75
C LEU A 68 -24.08 -17.98 21.41
N GLU A 69 -24.95 -18.23 22.39
CA GLU A 69 -25.08 -19.56 23.01
C GLU A 69 -25.49 -20.65 22.01
N GLN A 70 -26.37 -20.33 21.06
CA GLN A 70 -26.75 -21.26 19.98
C GLN A 70 -25.59 -21.54 19.00
N LEU A 71 -24.75 -20.53 18.70
CA LEU A 71 -23.58 -20.71 17.82
C LEU A 71 -22.45 -21.49 18.48
N ASP A 72 -22.27 -21.36 19.79
CA ASP A 72 -21.27 -22.12 20.56
C ASP A 72 -21.62 -23.62 20.69
N HIS A 73 -22.83 -24.03 20.28
CA HIS A 73 -23.34 -25.41 20.37
C HIS A 73 -23.36 -26.17 19.02
N GLU A 74 -22.80 -25.60 17.94
CA GLU A 74 -22.45 -26.30 16.70
C GLU A 74 -20.98 -26.75 16.69
#